data_AF-A0A6B3FGR8-F1
#
_entry.id   AF-A0A6B3FGR8-F1
#
_cell.length_a   1.000
_cell.length_b   1.000
_cell.length_c   1.000
_cell.angle_alpha   90.00
_cell.angle_beta   90.00
_cell.angle_gamma   90.00
#
_symmetry.space_group_name_H-M   'P 1'
#
loop_
_entity.id
_entity.type
_entity.pdbx_description
1 polymer ?
#
loop_
_entity_poly.entity_id
_entity_poly.type
_entity_poly.pdbx_seq_one_letter_code
_entity_poly.pdbx_strand_id
1 'polypeptide(L)'
;ELYRASKAILREAGYEGAGTCEFLVARDGTISFLEVNTRLQVEHPVTEEVAGIDLVREMFRIAEGEELGYDDPPGRGHSFEFRINGEDPGRGFLPAPGTITAFEPPSGPGVRLDSGVETGSVIGPAWDSLLA
;
A
#
# COMPACT_ATOMS: atom_id res chain seq x y z
N GLU A 1 10.74 -17.15 -8.09
CA GLU A 1 11.47 -17.05 -6.81
C GLU A 1 10.82 -16.18 -5.74
N LEU A 2 10.62 -14.87 -5.92
CA LEU A 2 10.07 -14.01 -4.84
C LEU A 2 8.77 -14.55 -4.22
N TYR A 3 7.77 -14.88 -5.05
CA TYR A 3 6.48 -15.44 -4.60
C TYR A 3 6.63 -16.75 -3.81
N ARG A 4 7.49 -17.66 -4.30
CA ARG A 4 7.76 -18.94 -3.65
C ARG A 4 8.41 -18.71 -2.28
N ALA A 5 9.39 -17.80 -2.20
CA ALA A 5 10.08 -17.47 -0.97
C ALA A 5 9.14 -16.84 0.06
N SER A 6 8.33 -15.83 -0.33
CA SER A 6 7.35 -15.20 0.55
C SER A 6 6.39 -16.22 1.15
N LYS A 7 5.81 -17.11 0.33
CA LYS A 7 4.92 -18.17 0.82
C LYS A 7 5.60 -19.13 1.78
N ALA A 8 6.85 -19.50 1.52
CA ALA A 8 7.59 -20.40 2.40
C ALA A 8 7.88 -19.75 3.75
N ILE A 9 8.32 -18.49 3.76
CA ILE A 9 8.60 -17.70 4.98
C ILE A 9 7.33 -17.58 5.82
N LEU A 10 6.21 -17.15 5.21
CA LEU A 10 4.96 -16.93 5.94
C LEU A 10 4.36 -18.24 6.47
N ARG A 11 4.47 -19.35 5.72
CA ARG A 11 4.02 -20.67 6.20
C ARG A 11 4.85 -21.17 7.37
N GLU A 12 6.17 -21.05 7.30
CA GLU A 12 7.06 -21.47 8.39
C GLU A 12 6.80 -20.64 9.67
N ALA A 13 6.52 -19.35 9.50
CA ALA A 13 6.18 -18.46 10.62
C ALA A 13 4.77 -18.67 11.19
N GLY A 14 3.93 -19.49 10.56
CA GLY A 14 2.51 -19.61 10.92
C GLY A 14 1.76 -18.28 10.81
N TYR A 15 2.13 -17.45 9.81
CA TYR A 15 1.62 -16.09 9.68
C TYR A 15 0.15 -16.06 9.25
N GLU A 16 -0.63 -15.19 9.88
CA GLU A 16 -2.05 -15.00 9.63
C GLU A 16 -2.36 -13.52 9.35
N GLY A 17 -3.30 -13.27 8.43
CA GLY A 17 -3.66 -11.93 7.96
C GLY A 17 -2.81 -11.44 6.78
N ALA A 18 -2.83 -10.13 6.53
CA ALA A 18 -2.06 -9.50 5.47
C ALA A 18 -0.63 -9.15 5.92
N GLY A 19 0.34 -9.32 5.02
CA GLY A 19 1.73 -8.95 5.28
C GLY A 19 2.55 -8.89 3.98
N THR A 20 3.63 -8.13 4.02
CA THR A 20 4.52 -7.92 2.87
C THR A 20 5.91 -8.43 3.17
N CYS A 21 6.45 -9.32 2.32
CA CYS A 21 7.85 -9.71 2.37
C CYS A 21 8.67 -8.82 1.44
N GLU A 22 9.69 -8.15 1.99
CA GLU A 22 10.55 -7.24 1.25
C GLU A 22 11.87 -7.90 0.86
N PHE A 23 12.31 -7.61 -0.36
CA PHE A 23 13.53 -8.16 -0.93
C PHE A 23 14.31 -7.06 -1.64
N LEU A 24 15.63 -7.17 -1.57
CA LEU A 24 16.56 -6.42 -2.41
C LEU A 24 16.97 -7.29 -3.60
N VAL A 25 16.85 -6.75 -4.81
CA VAL A 25 17.30 -7.42 -6.04
C VAL A 25 18.48 -6.65 -6.61
N ALA A 26 19.66 -7.26 -6.56
CA ALA A 26 20.88 -6.68 -7.12
C ALA A 26 20.87 -6.72 -8.65
N ARG A 27 21.75 -5.93 -9.29
CA ARG A 27 21.84 -5.84 -10.76
C ARG A 27 22.21 -7.16 -11.43
N ASP A 28 22.91 -8.04 -10.72
CA ASP A 28 23.26 -9.38 -11.19
C ASP A 28 22.14 -10.41 -10.98
N GLY A 29 20.99 -9.98 -10.43
CA GLY A 29 19.84 -10.83 -10.14
C GLY A 29 19.88 -11.50 -8.77
N THR A 30 20.90 -11.25 -7.94
CA THR A 30 20.95 -11.76 -6.57
C THR A 30 19.77 -11.21 -5.76
N ILE A 31 19.00 -12.10 -5.13
CA ILE A 31 17.84 -11.77 -4.28
C ILE A 31 18.25 -11.94 -2.83
N SER A 32 18.09 -10.89 -2.04
CA SER A 32 18.29 -10.90 -0.58
C SER A 32 16.99 -10.55 0.13
N PHE A 33 16.56 -11.39 1.05
CA PHE A 33 15.46 -11.07 1.96
C PHE A 33 15.86 -9.94 2.90
N LEU A 34 14.96 -8.97 3.11
CA LEU A 34 15.17 -7.86 4.03
C LEU A 34 14.35 -8.06 5.30
N GLU A 35 13.02 -8.05 5.17
CA GLU A 35 12.10 -8.16 6.30
C GLU A 35 10.70 -8.63 5.90
N VAL A 36 9.86 -8.90 6.90
CA VAL A 36 8.41 -9.02 6.75
C VAL A 36 7.75 -7.88 7.51
N ASN A 37 6.95 -7.09 6.81
CA ASN A 37 6.07 -6.11 7.41
C ASN A 37 4.76 -6.79 7.80
N THR A 38 4.56 -6.94 9.12
CA THR A 38 3.45 -7.72 9.68
C THR A 38 2.16 -6.90 9.83
N ARG A 39 1.81 -6.16 8.78
CA ARG A 39 0.66 -5.27 8.67
C ARG A 39 0.34 -5.00 7.21
N LEU A 40 -0.83 -4.41 6.96
CA LEU A 40 -1.14 -3.83 5.66
C LEU A 40 -0.14 -2.71 5.32
N GLN A 41 0.31 -2.69 4.07
CA GLN A 41 1.16 -1.63 3.55
C GLN A 41 0.34 -0.49 2.97
N VAL A 42 0.91 0.71 2.98
CA VAL A 42 0.28 1.89 2.37
C VAL A 42 -0.01 1.61 0.91
N GLU A 43 0.96 1.02 0.19
CA GLU A 43 0.89 0.69 -1.22
C GLU A 43 0.05 -0.55 -1.58
N HIS A 44 -0.80 -1.04 -0.67
CA HIS A 44 -1.71 -2.14 -0.99
C HIS A 44 -2.67 -1.87 -2.18
N PRO A 45 -3.14 -0.63 -2.47
CA PRO A 45 -4.05 -0.36 -3.58
C PRO A 45 -3.50 -0.82 -4.93
N VAL A 46 -2.18 -0.72 -5.19
CA VAL A 46 -1.63 -1.19 -6.48
C VAL A 46 -1.80 -2.69 -6.66
N THR A 47 -1.77 -3.46 -5.56
CA THR A 47 -2.01 -4.90 -5.57
C THR A 47 -3.49 -5.19 -5.79
N GLU A 48 -4.38 -4.46 -5.11
CA GLU A 48 -5.83 -4.64 -5.27
C GLU A 48 -6.29 -4.37 -6.71
N GLU A 49 -5.78 -3.32 -7.34
CA GLU A 49 -6.15 -2.94 -8.71
C GLU A 49 -5.75 -3.99 -9.75
N VAL A 50 -4.63 -4.68 -9.56
CA VAL A 50 -4.14 -5.72 -10.48
C VAL A 50 -4.62 -7.13 -10.13
N ALA A 51 -4.92 -7.41 -8.86
CA ALA A 51 -5.40 -8.72 -8.40
C ALA A 51 -6.93 -8.83 -8.37
N GLY A 52 -7.64 -7.70 -8.26
CA GLY A 52 -9.10 -7.67 -8.13
C GLY A 52 -9.60 -8.16 -6.76
N ILE A 53 -8.77 -8.07 -5.71
CA ILE A 53 -9.09 -8.46 -4.34
C ILE A 53 -9.05 -7.22 -3.45
N ASP A 54 -9.96 -7.14 -2.49
CA ASP A 54 -10.00 -6.13 -1.43
C ASP A 54 -9.28 -6.70 -0.19
N LEU A 55 -8.03 -6.31 0.02
CA LEU A 55 -7.17 -6.87 1.06
C LEU A 55 -7.67 -6.50 2.46
N VAL A 56 -8.25 -5.32 2.63
CA VAL A 56 -8.83 -4.89 3.91
C VAL A 56 -10.02 -5.78 4.27
N ARG A 57 -10.90 -6.07 3.30
CA ARG A 57 -12.01 -7.02 3.50
C ARG A 57 -11.52 -8.42 3.84
N GLU A 58 -10.51 -8.93 3.14
CA GLU A 58 -9.96 -10.25 3.43
C GLU A 58 -9.33 -10.31 4.83
N MET A 59 -8.71 -9.23 5.30
CA MET A 59 -8.23 -9.15 6.69
C MET A 59 -9.37 -9.33 7.70
N PHE A 60 -10.53 -8.72 7.48
CA PHE A 60 -11.70 -8.93 8.36
C PHE A 60 -12.24 -10.36 8.28
N ARG A 61 -12.36 -10.93 7.07
CA ARG A 61 -12.82 -12.32 6.89
C ARG A 61 -11.92 -13.32 7.61
N ILE A 62 -10.60 -13.17 7.46
CA ILE A 62 -9.61 -14.00 8.18
C ILE A 62 -9.73 -13.81 9.69
N ALA A 63 -9.88 -12.57 10.17
CA ALA A 63 -10.06 -12.29 11.60
C ALA A 63 -11.34 -12.91 12.19
N GLU A 64 -12.36 -13.16 11.35
CA GLU A 64 -13.58 -13.89 11.71
C GLU A 64 -13.42 -15.43 11.59
N GLY A 65 -12.24 -15.92 11.21
CA GLY A 65 -11.92 -17.33 11.06
C GLY A 65 -12.34 -17.94 9.73
N GLU A 66 -12.67 -17.11 8.73
CA GLU A 66 -12.96 -17.59 7.37
C GLU A 66 -11.68 -18.00 6.61
N GLU A 67 -11.83 -18.94 5.69
CA GLU A 67 -10.80 -19.30 4.72
C GLU A 67 -10.88 -18.38 3.48
N LEU A 68 -9.74 -18.17 2.80
CA LEU A 68 -9.68 -17.37 1.57
C LEU A 68 -10.60 -17.93 0.46
N GLY A 69 -10.67 -19.25 0.31
CA GLY A 69 -11.53 -19.90 -0.68
C GLY A 69 -11.04 -19.81 -2.13
N TYR A 70 -9.82 -19.33 -2.36
CA TYR A 70 -9.16 -19.23 -3.66
C TYR A 70 -7.64 -19.39 -3.54
N ASP A 71 -7.00 -19.75 -4.66
CA ASP A 71 -5.54 -19.77 -4.83
C ASP A 71 -5.00 -18.39 -5.25
N ASP A 72 -3.75 -18.31 -5.72
CA ASP A 72 -3.17 -17.05 -6.18
C ASP A 72 -4.04 -16.38 -7.26
N PRO A 73 -4.50 -15.14 -7.03
CA PRO A 73 -5.25 -14.41 -8.05
C PRO A 73 -4.37 -14.13 -9.27
N PRO A 74 -4.92 -14.26 -10.49
CA PRO A 74 -4.21 -13.88 -11.69
C PRO A 74 -4.05 -12.34 -11.75
N GLY A 75 -2.83 -11.86 -11.92
CA GLY A 75 -2.57 -10.44 -12.14
C GLY A 75 -3.05 -9.95 -13.51
N ARG A 76 -3.62 -8.75 -13.57
CA ARG A 76 -4.02 -8.08 -14.82
C ARG A 76 -3.50 -6.65 -14.90
N GLY A 77 -3.10 -6.25 -16.10
CA GLY A 77 -2.71 -4.86 -16.39
C GLY A 77 -1.56 -4.35 -15.52
N HIS A 78 -1.58 -3.05 -15.25
CA HIS A 78 -0.63 -2.36 -14.38
C HIS A 78 -1.38 -1.34 -13.52
N SER A 79 -0.89 -1.13 -12.31
CA SER A 79 -1.35 -0.08 -11.41
C SER A 79 -0.15 0.72 -10.92
N PHE A 80 -0.35 2.02 -10.74
CA PHE A 80 0.64 2.97 -10.27
C PHE A 80 0.01 3.77 -9.14
N GLU A 81 0.74 3.95 -8.05
CA GLU A 81 0.33 4.78 -6.93
C GLU A 81 1.30 5.95 -6.78
N PHE A 82 0.73 7.10 -6.44
CA PHE A 82 1.47 8.31 -6.09
C PHE A 82 1.02 8.73 -4.70
N ARG A 83 1.98 8.93 -3.80
CA ARG A 83 1.72 9.54 -2.50
C ARG A 83 1.72 11.04 -2.66
N ILE A 84 0.58 11.67 -2.36
CA ILE A 84 0.42 13.11 -2.39
C ILE A 84 0.76 13.65 -1.01
N ASN A 85 2.02 14.07 -0.84
CA ASN A 85 2.49 14.61 0.43
C ASN A 85 2.35 16.14 0.48
N GLY A 86 1.99 16.66 1.66
CA GLY A 86 2.03 18.07 2.00
C GLY A 86 3.46 18.55 2.26
N GLU A 87 4.31 18.46 1.25
CA GLU A 87 5.74 18.80 1.30
C GLU A 87 6.09 19.81 0.19
N ASP A 88 7.17 20.57 0.40
CA ASP A 88 7.69 21.52 -0.60
C ASP A 88 8.99 20.98 -1.25
N PRO A 89 8.93 20.44 -2.49
CA PRO A 89 10.11 19.94 -3.19
C PRO A 89 11.15 21.03 -3.47
N GLY A 90 10.73 22.28 -3.68
CA GLY A 90 11.61 23.42 -3.93
C GLY A 90 12.42 23.83 -2.70
N ARG A 91 11.99 23.38 -1.51
CA ARG A 91 12.68 23.57 -0.23
C ARG A 91 13.24 22.27 0.34
N GLY A 92 13.42 21.25 -0.49
CA GLY A 92 13.99 19.96 -0.08
C GLY A 92 13.01 19.06 0.67
N PHE A 93 11.75 19.04 0.24
CA PHE A 93 10.67 18.22 0.80
C PHE A 93 10.39 18.51 2.28
N LEU A 94 10.52 19.76 2.69
CA LEU A 94 10.11 20.16 4.04
C LEU A 94 8.58 20.04 4.18
N PRO A 95 8.07 19.49 5.30
CA PRO A 95 6.64 19.48 5.57
C PRO A 95 6.05 20.90 5.53
N ALA A 96 4.87 21.03 4.95
CA ALA A 96 4.14 22.27 4.76
C ALA A 96 2.79 22.21 5.50
N PRO A 97 2.78 22.25 6.85
CA PRO A 97 1.53 22.25 7.61
C PRO A 97 0.71 23.51 7.29
N GLY A 98 -0.61 23.38 7.31
CA GLY A 98 -1.50 24.46 6.94
C GLY A 98 -2.91 23.97 6.64
N THR A 99 -3.74 24.87 6.13
CA THR A 99 -5.11 24.56 5.72
C THR A 99 -5.14 24.29 4.22
N ILE A 100 -5.78 23.20 3.82
CA ILE A 100 -6.08 22.93 2.41
C ILE A 100 -7.19 23.88 1.97
N THR A 101 -6.84 24.90 1.20
CA THR A 101 -7.80 25.93 0.76
C THR A 101 -8.70 25.46 -0.38
N ALA A 102 -8.22 24.52 -1.20
CA ALA A 102 -8.97 23.86 -2.25
C ALA A 102 -8.43 22.44 -2.46
N PHE A 103 -9.34 21.47 -2.60
CA PHE A 103 -9.05 20.09 -2.95
C PHE A 103 -10.03 19.64 -4.03
N GLU A 104 -9.51 19.43 -5.24
CA GLU A 104 -10.27 18.97 -6.40
C GLU A 104 -9.75 17.59 -6.81
N PRO A 105 -10.36 16.51 -6.29
CA PRO A 105 -9.86 15.16 -6.52
C PRO A 105 -10.02 14.75 -8.00
N PRO A 106 -9.04 14.02 -8.58
CA PRO A 106 -9.18 13.49 -9.92
C PRO A 106 -10.30 12.43 -9.97
N SER A 107 -10.91 12.26 -11.13
CA SER A 107 -11.93 11.24 -11.35
C SER A 107 -11.88 10.70 -12.79
N GLY A 108 -12.50 9.55 -13.00
CA GLY A 108 -12.63 8.92 -14.31
C GLY A 108 -12.20 7.45 -14.31
N PRO A 109 -12.25 6.80 -15.49
CA PRO A 109 -11.89 5.39 -15.61
C PRO A 109 -10.44 5.14 -15.18
N GLY A 110 -10.24 4.13 -14.31
CA GLY A 110 -8.91 3.74 -13.83
C GLY A 110 -8.30 4.72 -12.82
N VAL A 111 -9.07 5.68 -12.32
CA VAL A 111 -8.65 6.59 -11.24
C VAL A 111 -9.25 6.12 -9.93
N ARG A 112 -8.39 5.82 -8.96
CA ARG A 112 -8.72 5.60 -7.56
C ARG A 112 -8.06 6.69 -6.72
N LEU A 113 -8.73 7.09 -5.64
CA LEU A 113 -8.22 8.05 -4.68
C LEU A 113 -8.57 7.57 -3.28
N ASP A 114 -7.54 7.35 -2.46
CA ASP A 114 -7.67 7.05 -1.05
C ASP A 114 -7.16 8.29 -0.29
N SER A 115 -8.05 9.15 0.20
CA SER A 115 -7.66 10.42 0.82
C SER A 115 -8.17 10.53 2.26
N GLY A 116 -7.35 11.16 3.12
CA GLY A 116 -7.72 11.53 4.49
C GLY A 116 -8.10 13.00 4.64
N VAL A 117 -8.23 13.75 3.55
CA VAL A 117 -8.39 15.20 3.57
C VAL A 117 -9.46 15.71 2.59
N GLU A 118 -9.94 16.92 2.85
CA GLU A 118 -10.87 17.65 2.00
C GLU A 118 -10.60 19.16 2.06
N THR A 119 -11.30 19.94 1.22
CA THR A 119 -11.24 21.40 1.29
C THR A 119 -11.60 21.89 2.69
N GLY A 120 -10.73 22.68 3.31
CA GLY A 120 -10.85 23.16 4.69
C GLY A 120 -10.14 22.30 5.73
N SER A 121 -9.63 21.13 5.38
CA SER A 121 -8.83 20.29 6.30
C SER A 121 -7.59 21.03 6.80
N VAL A 122 -7.28 20.85 8.09
CA VAL A 122 -6.11 21.46 8.74
C VAL A 122 -5.06 20.38 8.99
N ILE A 123 -3.91 20.51 8.34
CA ILE A 123 -2.78 19.60 8.46
C ILE A 123 -1.83 20.12 9.53
N GLY A 124 -1.83 19.45 10.68
CA GLY A 124 -0.91 19.74 11.77
C GLY A 124 0.46 19.07 11.58
N PRO A 125 1.52 19.55 12.25
CA PRO A 125 2.88 19.01 12.13
C PRO A 125 3.09 17.69 12.89
N ALA A 126 2.06 17.18 13.59
CA ALA A 126 2.17 16.02 14.46
C ALA A 126 2.01 14.68 13.73
N TRP A 127 1.61 14.71 12.46
CA TRP A 127 1.26 13.53 11.67
C TRP A 127 2.17 13.41 10.44
N ASP A 128 2.08 12.27 9.76
CA ASP A 128 2.73 12.06 8.47
C ASP A 128 2.25 13.10 7.44
N SER A 129 3.11 13.40 6.47
CA SER A 129 2.81 14.38 5.42
C SER A 129 1.87 13.85 4.34
N LEU A 130 1.54 12.56 4.31
CA LEU A 130 0.62 11.94 3.37
C LEU A 130 -0.79 12.51 3.48
N LEU A 131 -1.30 13.08 2.38
CA LEU A 131 -2.63 13.66 2.27
C LEU A 131 -3.60 12.71 1.54
N ALA A 132 -3.10 12.08 0.48
CA ALA A 132 -3.84 11.17 -0.40
C ALA A 132 -2.88 10.27 -1.19
#